data_AF-A0A1A3SNJ5-F1
#
_entry.id   AF-A0A1A3SNJ5-F1
#
_cell.length_a   1.000
_cell.length_b   1.000
_cell.length_c   1.000
_cell.angle_alpha   90.00
_cell.angle_beta   90.00
_cell.angle_gamma   90.00
#
_symmetry.space_group_name_H-M   'P 1'
#
loop_
_entity.id
_entity.type
_entity.pdbx_description
1 polymer ?
#
loop_
_entity_poly.entity_id
_entity_poly.type
_entity_poly.pdbx_seq_one_letter_code
_entity_poly.pdbx_strand_id
1 'polypeptide(L)'
;MHLTRYRPVSPLDEYIEFLWCLSDGPTHSRERILPSGRTELVINLGADHVDVLGPHKSVQRCAGAVVAGPYTHSFDIDASKHAAMLGVHFKPVGAQALLTITPAELRDCHVDLDRLWGAGVARMRARVCEATTPAERFRLVESALLARLRPELAPRPVIAHSVKALQAGACHPPIGQLADRAGISHRQFIKDFTTTVGLTPKLFGRIQRFYRAVRGIDSAIQPRWAQFAVECGYADRGHMIREFQSFSGLTPVQHLSRKHLPTKDDHVALAA
;
A
#
# COMPACT_ATOMS: atom_id res chain seq x y z
N MET A 1 18.16 9.95 -4.43
CA MET A 1 16.90 9.20 -4.55
C MET A 1 16.37 9.27 -5.97
N HIS A 2 16.47 8.18 -6.71
CA HIS A 2 15.91 8.03 -8.04
C HIS A 2 14.78 6.99 -8.00
N LEU A 3 13.56 7.41 -8.33
CA LEU A 3 12.37 6.56 -8.36
C LEU A 3 11.87 6.44 -9.79
N THR A 4 11.92 5.23 -10.35
CA THR A 4 11.31 4.89 -11.64
C THR A 4 10.00 4.16 -11.40
N ARG A 5 8.92 4.58 -12.07
CA ARG A 5 7.63 3.87 -12.06
C ARG A 5 7.34 3.28 -13.43
N TYR A 6 6.67 2.15 -13.45
CA TYR A 6 6.21 1.48 -14.64
C TYR A 6 4.80 0.95 -14.41
N ARG A 7 3.88 1.26 -15.32
CA ARG A 7 2.53 0.70 -15.30
C ARG A 7 2.53 -0.53 -16.22
N PRO A 8 2.19 -1.72 -15.69
CA PRO A 8 2.14 -2.92 -16.51
C PRO A 8 1.03 -2.83 -17.56
N VAL A 9 1.13 -3.69 -18.57
CA VAL A 9 0.10 -3.85 -19.61
C VAL A 9 -0.83 -5.02 -19.27
N SER A 10 -1.87 -5.21 -20.07
CA SER A 10 -2.80 -6.33 -19.93
C SER A 10 -2.09 -7.69 -19.99
N PRO A 11 -2.50 -8.67 -19.17
CA PRO A 11 -3.61 -8.63 -18.18
C PRO A 11 -3.22 -8.09 -16.80
N LEU A 12 -1.93 -7.80 -16.55
CA LEU A 12 -1.46 -7.40 -15.21
C LEU A 12 -2.00 -6.03 -14.77
N ASP A 13 -2.27 -5.14 -15.72
CA ASP A 13 -2.82 -3.82 -15.46
C ASP A 13 -4.20 -3.85 -14.79
N GLU A 14 -4.92 -4.98 -14.82
CA GLU A 14 -6.17 -5.17 -14.07
C GLU A 14 -5.94 -5.29 -12.56
N TYR A 15 -4.81 -5.89 -12.16
CA TYR A 15 -4.50 -6.29 -10.78
C TYR A 15 -3.46 -5.40 -10.12
N ILE A 16 -2.58 -4.78 -10.92
CA ILE A 16 -1.43 -4.00 -10.46
C ILE A 16 -1.64 -2.55 -10.85
N GLU A 17 -1.37 -1.65 -9.90
CA GLU A 17 -1.44 -0.21 -10.13
C GLU A 17 -0.17 0.27 -10.83
N PHE A 18 1.00 -0.09 -10.28
CA PHE A 18 2.32 0.11 -10.89
C PHE A 18 3.40 -0.73 -10.20
N LEU A 19 4.50 -0.93 -10.92
CA LEU A 19 5.78 -1.35 -10.38
C LEU A 19 6.65 -0.11 -10.17
N TRP A 20 7.57 -0.20 -9.23
CA TRP A 20 8.53 0.87 -8.95
C TRP A 20 9.90 0.30 -8.62
N CYS A 21 10.93 1.06 -9.00
CA CYS A 21 12.32 0.77 -8.67
C CYS A 21 12.92 2.03 -8.04
N LEU A 22 13.47 1.88 -6.85
CA LEU A 22 14.18 2.90 -6.10
C LEU A 22 15.67 2.59 -6.14
N SER A 23 16.49 3.58 -6.49
CA SER A 23 17.94 3.58 -6.29
C SER A 23 18.38 4.86 -5.59
N ASP A 24 19.56 4.82 -4.98
CA ASP A 24 20.11 5.92 -4.17
C ASP A 24 19.10 6.37 -3.10
N GLY A 25 18.58 5.40 -2.35
CA GLY A 25 17.55 5.59 -1.34
C GLY A 25 17.88 6.70 -0.32
N PRO A 26 16.91 7.07 0.52
CA PRO A 26 17.04 8.19 1.42
C PRO A 26 18.22 8.02 2.39
N THR A 27 18.90 9.13 2.71
CA THR A 27 20.04 9.15 3.65
C THR A 27 19.61 9.24 5.12
N HIS A 28 18.32 9.48 5.38
CA HIS A 28 17.80 9.51 6.75
C HIS A 28 17.49 8.09 7.22
N SER A 29 17.63 7.86 8.53
CA SER A 29 17.59 6.49 9.07
C SER A 29 16.17 5.95 9.24
N ARG A 30 15.16 6.80 9.47
CA ARG A 30 13.80 6.31 9.80
C ARG A 30 12.73 6.95 8.93
N GLU A 31 11.94 6.09 8.29
CA GLU A 31 10.71 6.48 7.63
C GLU A 31 9.53 5.79 8.28
N ARG A 32 8.39 6.47 8.27
CA ARG A 32 7.09 5.93 8.63
C ARG A 32 6.29 5.65 7.38
N ILE A 33 5.90 4.41 7.17
CA ILE A 33 4.97 4.00 6.11
C ILE A 33 3.54 4.21 6.61
N LEU A 34 2.76 4.97 5.85
CA LEU A 34 1.37 5.31 6.13
C LEU A 34 0.42 4.26 5.54
N PRO A 35 -0.72 3.98 6.20
CA PRO A 35 -1.69 3.05 5.65
C PRO A 35 -2.36 3.62 4.39
N SER A 36 -2.25 2.90 3.28
CA SER A 36 -2.92 3.22 2.00
C SER A 36 -4.08 2.28 1.67
N GLY A 37 -4.24 1.20 2.45
CA GLY A 37 -5.25 0.16 2.24
C GLY A 37 -4.93 -0.77 1.07
N ARG A 38 -3.66 -0.88 0.70
CA ARG A 38 -3.16 -1.69 -0.40
C ARG A 38 -2.21 -2.78 0.10
N THR A 39 -2.02 -3.80 -0.72
CA THR A 39 -0.96 -4.81 -0.55
C THR A 39 0.21 -4.42 -1.44
N GLU A 40 1.43 -4.69 -0.98
CA GLU A 40 2.66 -4.47 -1.73
C GLU A 40 3.55 -5.70 -1.72
N LEU A 41 4.18 -5.98 -2.85
CA LEU A 41 5.34 -6.87 -2.90
C LEU A 41 6.58 -5.99 -2.96
N VAL A 42 7.57 -6.26 -2.10
CA VAL A 42 8.81 -5.51 -2.02
C VAL A 42 9.99 -6.48 -2.09
N ILE A 43 11.00 -6.13 -2.89
CA ILE A 43 12.24 -6.88 -3.07
C ILE A 43 13.40 -5.95 -2.72
N ASN A 44 14.21 -6.35 -1.75
CA ASN A 44 15.48 -5.68 -1.46
C ASN A 44 16.53 -6.13 -2.46
N LEU A 45 17.08 -5.16 -3.18
CA LEU A 45 18.07 -5.38 -4.23
C LEU A 45 19.50 -5.33 -3.69
N GLY A 46 19.71 -4.69 -2.54
CA GLY A 46 21.03 -4.50 -1.91
C GLY A 46 21.35 -5.49 -0.78
N ALA A 47 20.33 -6.08 -0.16
CA ALA A 47 20.49 -7.07 0.91
C ALA A 47 19.53 -8.25 0.75
N ASP A 48 19.86 -9.39 1.35
CA ASP A 48 19.08 -10.64 1.35
C ASP A 48 17.88 -10.64 2.30
N HIS A 49 17.59 -9.51 2.95
CA HIS A 49 16.52 -9.34 3.92
C HIS A 49 15.88 -7.94 3.84
N VAL A 50 14.71 -7.81 4.47
CA VAL A 50 14.02 -6.54 4.72
C VAL A 50 13.82 -6.40 6.22
N ASP A 51 14.25 -5.28 6.80
CA ASP A 51 14.06 -4.98 8.22
C ASP A 51 12.84 -4.07 8.40
N VAL A 52 11.84 -4.53 9.15
CA VAL A 52 10.63 -3.77 9.50
C VAL A 52 10.69 -3.44 10.99
N LEU A 53 10.42 -2.19 11.36
CA LEU A 53 10.36 -1.79 12.76
C LEU A 53 8.94 -1.99 13.28
N GLY A 54 8.79 -2.98 14.15
CA GLY A 54 7.56 -3.26 14.86
C GLY A 54 7.34 -2.32 16.06
N PRO A 55 6.21 -2.49 16.76
CA PRO A 55 5.93 -1.79 18.02
C PRO A 55 7.09 -1.94 19.01
N HIS A 56 7.30 -0.91 19.84
CA HIS A 56 8.36 -0.89 20.87
C HIS A 56 9.80 -1.04 20.35
N LYS A 57 10.07 -0.63 19.10
CA LYS A 57 11.40 -0.73 18.45
C LYS A 57 11.89 -2.17 18.26
N SER A 58 10.98 -3.14 18.25
CA SER A 58 11.30 -4.50 17.79
C SER A 58 11.66 -4.46 16.30
N VAL A 59 12.59 -5.31 15.87
CA VAL A 59 12.94 -5.44 14.44
C VAL A 59 12.44 -6.81 13.98
N GLN A 60 11.50 -6.82 13.05
CA GLN A 60 11.13 -8.02 12.31
C GLN A 60 12.00 -8.09 11.06
N ARG A 61 12.83 -9.14 10.97
CA ARG A 61 13.61 -9.44 9.77
C ARG A 61 12.82 -10.40 8.88
N CYS A 62 12.54 -9.97 7.66
CA CYS A 62 11.92 -10.77 6.61
C CYS A 62 12.96 -11.13 5.55
N ALA A 63 12.66 -12.11 4.71
CA ALA A 63 13.46 -12.42 3.53
C ALA A 63 13.56 -11.22 2.57
N GLY A 64 14.55 -11.23 1.68
CA GLY A 64 14.81 -10.16 0.70
C GLY A 64 13.72 -9.98 -0.35
N ALA A 65 12.66 -10.77 -0.31
CA ALA A 65 11.40 -10.56 -1.03
C ALA A 65 10.23 -10.81 -0.08
N VAL A 66 9.40 -9.81 0.14
CA VAL A 66 8.36 -9.79 1.18
C VAL A 66 7.06 -9.20 0.64
N VAL A 67 5.94 -9.74 1.09
CA VAL A 67 4.62 -9.16 0.88
C VAL A 67 4.21 -8.41 2.15
N ALA A 68 3.93 -7.12 1.99
CA ALA A 68 3.30 -6.29 3.00
C ALA A 68 1.78 -6.26 2.72
N GLY A 69 0.98 -6.72 3.69
CA GLY A 69 -0.48 -6.68 3.55
C GLY A 69 -1.06 -5.28 3.74
N PRO A 70 -2.40 -5.15 3.70
CA PRO A 70 -3.06 -3.90 3.98
C PRO A 70 -2.97 -3.56 5.47
N TYR A 71 -2.42 -2.39 5.77
CA TYR A 71 -2.25 -1.91 7.14
C TYR A 71 -3.42 -1.07 7.63
N THR A 72 -3.73 -1.22 8.91
CA THR A 72 -4.71 -0.46 9.67
C THR A 72 -4.10 0.75 10.39
N HIS A 73 -2.77 0.79 10.48
CA HIS A 73 -1.98 1.81 11.16
C HIS A 73 -0.62 1.97 10.48
N SER A 74 0.09 3.05 10.75
CA SER A 74 1.46 3.24 10.25
C SER A 74 2.46 2.35 10.96
N PHE A 75 3.54 1.99 10.28
CA PHE A 75 4.71 1.32 10.84
C PHE A 75 5.99 1.99 10.36
N ASP A 76 7.10 1.77 11.07
CA ASP A 76 8.37 2.43 10.77
C ASP A 76 9.32 1.45 10.07
N ILE A 77 10.25 1.98 9.29
CA ILE A 77 11.33 1.24 8.63
C ILE A 77 12.66 1.94 8.85
N ASP A 78 13.76 1.18 8.75
CA ASP A 78 15.10 1.75 8.64
C ASP A 78 15.41 2.05 7.16
N ALA A 79 15.15 3.28 6.72
CA ALA A 79 15.29 3.66 5.32
C ALA A 79 16.75 3.63 4.83
N SER A 80 17.72 3.75 5.75
CA SER A 80 19.15 3.66 5.41
C SER A 80 19.55 2.26 4.92
N LYS A 81 18.80 1.22 5.31
CA LYS A 81 18.97 -0.16 4.85
C LYS A 81 18.23 -0.48 3.55
N HIS A 82 17.50 0.49 3.00
CA HIS A 82 16.65 0.34 1.82
C HIS A 82 17.14 1.19 0.65
N ALA A 83 18.46 1.23 0.46
CA ALA A 83 19.12 2.03 -0.57
C ALA A 83 18.72 1.65 -2.01
N ALA A 84 18.37 0.38 -2.24
CA ALA A 84 17.92 -0.12 -3.54
C ALA A 84 16.78 -1.12 -3.37
N MET A 85 15.59 -0.76 -3.85
CA MET A 85 14.37 -1.52 -3.64
C MET A 85 13.57 -1.60 -4.93
N LEU A 86 12.92 -2.73 -5.16
CA LEU A 86 11.91 -2.90 -6.20
C LEU A 86 10.59 -3.22 -5.52
N GLY A 87 9.47 -2.77 -6.07
CA GLY A 87 8.19 -3.28 -5.59
C GLY A 87 7.05 -3.17 -6.59
N VAL A 88 5.94 -3.76 -6.17
CA VAL A 88 4.70 -3.86 -6.91
C VAL A 88 3.59 -3.35 -5.99
N HIS A 89 2.90 -2.29 -6.40
CA HIS A 89 1.65 -1.90 -5.75
C HIS A 89 0.51 -2.62 -6.43
N PHE A 90 -0.12 -3.53 -5.69
CA PHE A 90 -1.37 -4.12 -6.15
C PHE A 90 -2.50 -3.12 -6.03
N LYS A 91 -3.46 -3.19 -6.94
CA LYS A 91 -4.77 -2.57 -6.71
C LYS A 91 -5.39 -3.22 -5.46
N PRO A 92 -6.26 -2.53 -4.71
CA PRO A 92 -6.80 -3.06 -3.45
C PRO A 92 -7.49 -4.43 -3.57
N VAL A 93 -7.95 -4.78 -4.77
CA VAL A 93 -8.64 -6.05 -5.08
C VAL A 93 -7.81 -6.99 -5.96
N GLY A 94 -6.57 -6.63 -6.29
CA GLY A 94 -5.76 -7.33 -7.30
C GLY A 94 -4.79 -8.36 -6.74
N ALA A 95 -4.43 -8.25 -5.46
CA ALA A 95 -3.38 -9.06 -4.86
C ALA A 95 -3.69 -10.56 -4.82
N GLN A 96 -4.94 -10.94 -4.56
CA GLN A 96 -5.35 -12.34 -4.38
C GLN A 96 -5.06 -13.20 -5.62
N ALA A 97 -5.31 -12.69 -6.81
CA ALA A 97 -5.11 -13.40 -8.08
C ALA A 97 -3.63 -13.65 -8.41
N LEU A 98 -2.69 -12.96 -7.76
CA LEU A 98 -1.26 -13.05 -8.02
C LEU A 98 -0.47 -13.66 -6.85
N LEU A 99 -1.00 -13.53 -5.63
CA LEU A 99 -0.38 -14.03 -4.41
C LEU A 99 -1.04 -15.31 -3.88
N THR A 100 -2.20 -15.69 -4.41
CA THR A 100 -2.96 -16.89 -4.01
C THR A 100 -3.28 -16.98 -2.51
N ILE A 101 -3.31 -15.82 -1.84
CA ILE A 101 -3.66 -15.64 -0.42
C ILE A 101 -4.71 -14.54 -0.30
N THR A 102 -5.63 -14.66 0.66
CA THR A 102 -6.60 -13.60 0.89
C THR A 102 -5.89 -12.39 1.53
N PRO A 103 -6.09 -11.15 1.05
CA PRO A 103 -5.50 -9.98 1.70
C PRO A 103 -5.91 -9.80 3.17
N ALA A 104 -7.00 -10.43 3.61
CA ALA A 104 -7.41 -10.47 5.02
C ALA A 104 -6.42 -11.22 5.91
N GLU A 105 -5.78 -12.28 5.41
CA GLU A 105 -4.75 -13.03 6.13
C GLU A 105 -3.42 -12.27 6.21
N LEU A 106 -3.21 -11.29 5.34
CA LEU A 106 -2.01 -10.44 5.32
C LEU A 106 -2.16 -9.17 6.16
N ARG A 107 -3.33 -8.89 6.74
CA ARG A 107 -3.60 -7.64 7.45
C ARG A 107 -2.55 -7.39 8.53
N ASP A 108 -1.99 -6.18 8.54
CA ASP A 108 -0.99 -5.73 9.51
C ASP A 108 0.27 -6.62 9.61
N CYS A 109 0.57 -7.40 8.56
CA CYS A 109 1.67 -8.36 8.55
C CYS A 109 2.59 -8.20 7.35
N HIS A 110 3.82 -8.67 7.55
CA HIS A 110 4.80 -8.95 6.50
C HIS A 110 4.99 -10.46 6.39
N VAL A 111 4.91 -10.99 5.17
CA VAL A 111 5.07 -12.41 4.89
C VAL A 111 6.15 -12.62 3.84
N ASP A 112 7.11 -13.50 4.13
CA ASP A 112 8.14 -13.87 3.17
C ASP A 112 7.49 -14.42 1.89
N LEU A 113 7.94 -13.96 0.73
CA LEU A 113 7.32 -14.32 -0.53
C LEU A 113 7.43 -15.82 -0.83
N ASP A 114 8.48 -16.48 -0.35
CA ASP A 114 8.71 -17.93 -0.52
C ASP A 114 7.67 -18.79 0.20
N ARG A 115 7.05 -18.30 1.28
CA ARG A 115 5.90 -18.96 1.91
C ARG A 115 4.66 -19.02 1.01
N LEU A 116 4.53 -18.06 0.09
CA LEU A 116 3.42 -17.98 -0.86
C LEU A 116 3.77 -18.65 -2.20
N TRP A 117 5.00 -18.44 -2.67
CA TRP A 117 5.41 -18.77 -4.04
C TRP A 117 6.42 -19.93 -4.13
N GLY A 118 6.84 -20.48 -2.99
CA GLY A 118 7.77 -21.59 -2.86
C GLY A 118 9.23 -21.24 -3.16
N ALA A 119 10.07 -22.28 -3.21
CA ALA A 119 11.52 -22.17 -3.36
C ALA A 119 11.99 -21.44 -4.63
N GLY A 120 11.13 -21.32 -5.65
CA GLY A 120 11.44 -20.58 -6.88
C GLY A 120 11.68 -19.07 -6.68
N VAL A 121 11.27 -18.51 -5.54
CA VAL A 121 11.46 -17.09 -5.20
C VAL A 121 12.95 -16.71 -5.14
N ALA A 122 13.81 -17.55 -4.56
CA ALA A 122 15.23 -17.25 -4.44
C ALA A 122 15.87 -17.05 -5.83
N ARG A 123 15.57 -17.95 -6.78
CA ARG A 123 16.04 -17.85 -8.17
C ARG A 123 15.47 -16.63 -8.90
N MET A 124 14.19 -16.33 -8.70
CA MET A 124 13.55 -15.14 -9.28
C MET A 124 14.24 -13.86 -8.77
N ARG A 125 14.44 -13.75 -7.46
CA ARG A 125 15.12 -12.62 -6.84
C ARG A 125 16.55 -12.46 -7.33
N ALA A 126 17.33 -13.54 -7.40
CA ALA A 126 18.70 -13.49 -7.92
C ALA A 126 18.77 -12.85 -9.31
N ARG A 127 17.91 -13.30 -10.24
CA ARG A 127 17.82 -12.71 -11.60
C ARG A 127 17.45 -11.23 -11.58
N VAL A 128 16.54 -10.82 -10.70
CA VAL A 128 16.15 -9.42 -10.53
C VAL A 128 17.32 -8.57 -9.98
N CYS A 129 18.09 -9.10 -9.04
CA CYS A 129 19.27 -8.41 -8.50
C CYS A 129 20.41 -8.31 -9.53
N GLU A 130 20.61 -9.33 -10.37
CA GLU A 130 21.61 -9.34 -11.45
C GLU A 130 21.29 -8.36 -12.59
N ALA A 131 20.01 -8.05 -12.81
CA ALA A 131 19.60 -7.08 -13.82
C ALA A 131 20.10 -5.67 -13.49
N THR A 132 20.65 -4.99 -14.49
CA THR A 132 21.33 -3.70 -14.32
C THR A 132 20.40 -2.52 -14.56
N THR A 133 19.29 -2.72 -15.27
CA THR A 133 18.33 -1.66 -15.59
C THR A 133 16.97 -1.87 -14.90
N PRO A 134 16.26 -0.79 -14.49
CA PRO A 134 14.90 -0.90 -13.98
C PRO A 134 13.95 -1.61 -14.96
N ALA A 135 14.09 -1.38 -16.27
CA ALA A 135 13.25 -2.00 -17.29
C ALA A 135 13.41 -3.52 -17.35
N GLU A 136 14.64 -4.06 -17.22
CA GLU A 136 14.87 -5.50 -17.10
C GLU A 136 14.26 -6.08 -15.83
N ARG A 137 14.41 -5.38 -14.69
CA ARG A 137 13.82 -5.79 -13.41
C ARG A 137 12.30 -5.87 -13.49
N PHE A 138 11.66 -4.88 -14.11
CA PHE A 138 10.21 -4.89 -14.33
C PHE A 138 9.78 -6.08 -15.19
N ARG A 139 10.43 -6.34 -16.32
CA ARG A 139 10.10 -7.50 -17.19
C ARG A 139 10.24 -8.84 -16.47
N LEU A 140 11.28 -9.00 -15.64
CA LEU A 140 11.50 -10.22 -14.85
C LEU A 140 10.39 -10.43 -13.82
N VAL A 141 10.00 -9.37 -13.11
CA VAL A 141 8.92 -9.44 -12.12
C VAL A 141 7.56 -9.65 -12.78
N GLU A 142 7.26 -8.96 -13.89
CA GLU A 142 6.04 -9.21 -14.66
C GLU A 142 5.95 -10.65 -15.15
N SER A 143 7.04 -11.21 -15.67
CA SER A 143 7.07 -12.62 -16.09
C SER A 143 6.77 -13.56 -14.91
N ALA A 144 7.29 -13.27 -13.72
CA ALA A 144 7.05 -14.06 -12.52
C ALA A 144 5.61 -13.93 -12.00
N LEU A 145 5.00 -12.75 -12.15
CA LEU A 145 3.60 -12.46 -11.79
C LEU A 145 2.62 -13.11 -12.78
N LEU A 146 2.88 -13.00 -14.09
CA LEU A 146 2.08 -13.64 -15.14
C LEU A 146 2.02 -15.15 -14.96
N ALA A 147 3.16 -15.80 -14.65
CA ALA A 147 3.20 -17.24 -14.39
C ALA A 147 2.34 -17.68 -13.19
N ARG A 148 1.98 -16.74 -12.31
CA ARG A 148 1.20 -16.98 -11.08
C ARG A 148 -0.21 -16.44 -11.14
N LEU A 149 -0.56 -15.73 -12.21
CA LEU A 149 -1.90 -15.20 -12.37
C LEU A 149 -2.94 -16.33 -12.33
N ARG A 150 -3.96 -16.14 -11.50
CA ARG A 150 -5.13 -17.00 -11.35
C ARG A 150 -6.39 -16.16 -11.57
N PRO A 151 -6.83 -15.99 -12.83
CA PRO A 151 -7.99 -15.15 -13.17
C PRO A 151 -9.29 -15.59 -12.46
N GLU A 152 -9.42 -16.86 -12.10
CA GLU A 152 -10.53 -17.40 -11.32
C GLU A 152 -10.62 -16.85 -9.90
N LEU A 153 -9.51 -16.29 -9.37
CA LEU A 153 -9.45 -15.59 -8.09
C LEU A 153 -9.64 -14.08 -8.24
N ALA A 154 -10.02 -13.60 -9.43
CA ALA A 154 -10.33 -12.19 -9.65
C ALA A 154 -11.50 -11.73 -8.76
N PRO A 155 -11.49 -10.47 -8.31
CA PRO A 155 -12.52 -9.95 -7.43
C PRO A 155 -13.88 -9.93 -8.13
N ARG A 156 -14.94 -10.20 -7.36
CA ARG A 156 -16.31 -9.99 -7.86
C ARG A 156 -16.45 -8.54 -8.36
N PRO A 157 -16.99 -8.29 -9.57
CA PRO A 157 -17.08 -6.94 -10.14
C PRO A 157 -17.75 -5.92 -9.21
N VAL A 158 -18.71 -6.36 -8.43
CA VAL A 158 -19.43 -5.55 -7.45
C VAL A 158 -18.56 -5.04 -6.29
N ILE A 159 -17.61 -5.86 -5.83
CA ILE A 159 -16.65 -5.47 -4.80
C ILE A 159 -15.63 -4.51 -5.41
N ALA A 160 -15.14 -4.79 -6.62
CA ALA A 160 -14.25 -3.89 -7.34
C ALA A 160 -14.89 -2.51 -7.59
N HIS A 161 -16.17 -2.47 -7.96
CA HIS A 161 -16.92 -1.21 -8.11
C HIS A 161 -17.07 -0.47 -6.77
N SER A 162 -17.37 -1.19 -5.70
CA SER A 162 -17.49 -0.61 -4.36
C SER A 162 -16.18 -0.01 -3.86
N VAL A 163 -15.05 -0.68 -4.13
CA VAL A 163 -13.71 -0.14 -3.84
C VAL A 163 -13.47 1.16 -4.61
N LYS A 164 -13.75 1.20 -5.93
CA LYS A 164 -13.63 2.42 -6.73
C LYS A 164 -14.49 3.55 -6.17
N ALA A 165 -15.73 3.26 -5.76
CA ALA A 165 -16.63 4.25 -5.15
C ALA A 165 -16.07 4.80 -3.83
N LEU A 166 -15.47 3.95 -3.00
CA LEU A 166 -14.83 4.38 -1.74
C LEU A 166 -13.54 5.17 -1.97
N GLN A 167 -12.79 4.91 -3.05
CA GLN A 167 -11.60 5.68 -3.41
C GLN A 167 -11.94 7.07 -3.99
N ALA A 168 -13.01 7.15 -4.79
CA ALA A 168 -13.33 8.33 -5.58
C ALA A 168 -13.79 9.58 -4.79
N GLY A 169 -14.44 9.43 -3.62
CA GLY A 169 -15.34 10.50 -3.14
C GLY A 169 -15.01 11.17 -1.80
N ALA A 170 -15.17 12.51 -1.76
CA ALA A 170 -15.28 13.35 -0.56
C ALA A 170 -16.49 13.00 0.33
N CYS A 171 -17.50 12.34 -0.25
CA CYS A 171 -18.63 11.76 0.47
C CYS A 171 -18.65 10.25 0.22
N HIS A 172 -18.35 9.44 1.25
CA HIS A 172 -18.43 7.99 1.12
C HIS A 172 -19.90 7.56 1.08
N PRO A 173 -20.34 6.75 0.11
CA PRO A 173 -21.67 6.17 0.15
C PRO A 173 -21.82 5.33 1.44
N PRO A 174 -22.99 5.37 2.10
CA PRO A 174 -23.27 4.46 3.20
C PRO A 174 -23.03 3.01 2.77
N ILE A 175 -22.41 2.21 3.64
CA ILE A 175 -22.09 0.81 3.34
C ILE A 175 -23.35 0.00 3.01
N GLY A 176 -24.50 0.34 3.63
CA GLY A 176 -25.81 -0.23 3.28
C GLY A 176 -26.15 -0.05 1.81
N GLN A 177 -25.98 1.16 1.25
CA GLN A 177 -26.26 1.41 -0.16
C GLN A 177 -25.33 0.64 -1.10
N LEU A 178 -24.07 0.41 -0.69
CA LEU A 178 -23.15 -0.44 -1.46
C LEU A 178 -23.60 -1.90 -1.45
N ALA A 179 -24.09 -2.40 -0.31
CA ALA A 179 -24.64 -3.75 -0.20
C ALA A 179 -25.94 -3.92 -1.01
N ASP A 180 -26.83 -2.93 -0.98
CA ASP A 180 -28.10 -2.93 -1.72
C ASP A 180 -27.83 -2.96 -3.24
N ARG A 181 -26.93 -2.11 -3.73
CA ARG A 181 -26.47 -2.12 -5.13
C ARG A 181 -25.80 -3.42 -5.52
N ALA A 182 -25.24 -4.13 -4.54
CA ALA A 182 -24.61 -5.42 -4.74
C ALA A 182 -25.59 -6.60 -4.79
N GLY A 183 -26.87 -6.38 -4.43
CA GLY A 183 -27.89 -7.43 -4.38
C GLY A 183 -27.60 -8.51 -3.34
N ILE A 184 -26.80 -8.21 -2.30
CA ILE A 184 -26.43 -9.15 -1.25
C ILE A 184 -26.66 -8.53 0.13
N SER A 185 -26.86 -9.38 1.14
CA SER A 185 -27.04 -8.91 2.51
C SER A 185 -25.83 -8.09 2.99
N HIS A 186 -26.08 -7.13 3.88
CA HIS A 186 -25.02 -6.30 4.48
C HIS A 186 -23.90 -7.14 5.12
N ARG A 187 -24.26 -8.26 5.76
CA ARG A 187 -23.30 -9.21 6.34
C ARG A 187 -22.42 -9.85 5.26
N GLN A 188 -23.02 -10.33 4.17
CA GLN A 188 -22.27 -10.94 3.08
C GLN A 188 -21.38 -9.92 2.37
N PHE A 189 -21.87 -8.70 2.15
CA PHE A 189 -21.08 -7.62 1.58
C PHE A 189 -19.82 -7.32 2.39
N ILE A 190 -19.96 -7.15 3.71
CA ILE A 190 -18.80 -6.91 4.59
C ILE A 190 -17.82 -8.08 4.52
N LYS A 191 -18.31 -9.32 4.53
CA LYS A 191 -17.46 -10.52 4.42
C LYS A 191 -16.67 -10.51 3.10
N ASP A 192 -17.35 -10.42 1.96
CA ASP A 192 -16.72 -10.48 0.64
C ASP A 192 -15.74 -9.34 0.42
N PHE A 193 -16.12 -8.12 0.81
CA PHE A 193 -15.25 -6.96 0.74
C PHE A 193 -14.00 -7.17 1.61
N THR A 194 -14.18 -7.62 2.85
CA THR A 194 -13.06 -7.81 3.78
C THR A 194 -12.12 -8.92 3.32
N THR A 195 -12.64 -10.03 2.79
CA THR A 195 -11.81 -11.09 2.22
C THR A 195 -10.99 -10.59 1.03
N THR A 196 -11.62 -9.81 0.14
CA THR A 196 -11.00 -9.34 -1.11
C THR A 196 -9.98 -8.21 -0.88
N VAL A 197 -10.30 -7.26 0.00
CA VAL A 197 -9.51 -6.03 0.24
C VAL A 197 -8.59 -6.16 1.45
N GLY A 198 -8.90 -7.10 2.34
CA GLY A 198 -8.21 -7.29 3.61
C GLY A 198 -8.64 -6.34 4.71
N LEU A 199 -9.55 -5.39 4.44
CA LEU A 199 -10.06 -4.40 5.39
C LEU A 199 -11.58 -4.33 5.32
N THR A 200 -12.24 -3.99 6.43
CA THR A 200 -13.70 -3.75 6.38
C THR A 200 -14.02 -2.55 5.49
N PRO A 201 -15.20 -2.48 4.84
CA PRO A 201 -15.58 -1.34 3.99
C PRO A 201 -15.46 0.01 4.70
N LYS A 202 -15.88 0.06 5.98
CA LYS A 202 -15.82 1.28 6.80
C LYS A 202 -14.37 1.70 7.06
N LEU A 203 -13.50 0.76 7.45
CA LEU A 203 -12.09 1.06 7.71
C LEU A 203 -11.36 1.46 6.43
N PHE A 204 -11.60 0.75 5.33
CA PHE A 204 -11.04 1.10 4.03
C PHE A 204 -11.44 2.51 3.61
N GLY A 205 -12.72 2.89 3.73
CA GLY A 205 -13.17 4.26 3.46
C GLY A 205 -12.46 5.31 4.32
N ARG A 206 -12.32 5.06 5.63
CA ARG A 206 -11.55 5.94 6.52
C ARG A 206 -10.09 6.10 6.06
N ILE A 207 -9.43 5.00 5.69
CA ILE A 207 -8.06 5.01 5.17
C ILE A 207 -7.99 5.80 3.85
N GLN A 208 -8.92 5.61 2.92
CA GLN A 208 -8.93 6.37 1.66
C GLN A 208 -9.13 7.87 1.88
N ARG A 209 -9.98 8.27 2.84
CA ARG A 209 -10.13 9.67 3.27
C ARG A 209 -8.84 10.23 3.88
N PHE A 210 -8.22 9.48 4.79
CA PHE A 210 -6.93 9.83 5.38
C PHE A 210 -5.85 10.01 4.29
N TYR A 211 -5.77 9.04 3.39
CA TYR A 211 -4.81 9.03 2.29
C TYR A 211 -5.00 10.21 1.31
N ARG A 212 -6.25 10.61 1.07
CA ARG A 212 -6.56 11.85 0.34
C ARG A 212 -6.03 13.09 1.06
N ALA A 213 -6.18 13.16 2.38
CA ALA A 213 -5.65 14.26 3.17
C ALA A 213 -4.12 14.33 3.12
N VAL A 214 -3.42 13.19 3.19
CA VAL A 214 -1.96 13.11 3.01
C VAL A 214 -1.56 13.71 1.65
N ARG A 215 -2.12 13.19 0.55
CA ARG A 215 -1.83 13.68 -0.81
C ARG A 215 -2.17 15.16 -0.99
N GLY A 216 -3.28 15.61 -0.39
CA GLY A 216 -3.68 17.02 -0.41
C GLY A 216 -2.65 17.91 0.29
N ILE A 217 -2.14 17.51 1.45
CA ILE A 217 -1.11 18.26 2.18
C ILE A 217 0.21 18.28 1.40
N ASP A 218 0.60 17.16 0.79
CA ASP A 218 1.84 17.05 0.00
C ASP A 218 1.80 17.97 -1.23
N SER A 219 0.61 18.14 -1.84
CA SER A 219 0.40 19.06 -2.97
C SER A 219 0.18 20.53 -2.61
N ALA A 220 -0.21 20.85 -1.36
CA ALA A 220 -0.62 22.20 -0.98
C ALA A 220 0.54 23.02 -0.41
N ILE A 221 0.63 24.32 -0.73
CA ILE A 221 1.64 25.22 -0.14
C ILE A 221 1.30 25.51 1.33
N GLN A 222 0.06 25.97 1.61
CA GLN A 222 -0.52 26.05 2.96
C GLN A 222 -2.05 25.90 2.91
N PRO A 223 -2.62 24.82 3.47
CA PRO A 223 -4.06 24.59 3.43
C PRO A 223 -4.81 25.46 4.45
N ARG A 224 -5.97 26.00 4.04
CA ARG A 224 -6.97 26.53 4.99
C ARG A 224 -7.62 25.36 5.71
N TRP A 225 -7.11 25.00 6.88
CA TRP A 225 -7.41 23.72 7.55
C TRP A 225 -8.88 23.36 7.71
N ALA A 226 -9.77 24.32 7.97
CA ALA A 226 -11.20 24.06 8.11
C ALA A 226 -11.83 23.65 6.76
N GLN A 227 -11.56 24.42 5.71
CA GLN A 227 -12.03 24.13 4.35
C GLN A 227 -11.41 22.83 3.82
N PHE A 228 -10.10 22.65 4.03
CA PHE A 228 -9.37 21.45 3.62
C PHE A 228 -9.93 20.17 4.27
N ALA A 229 -10.31 20.24 5.55
CA ALA A 229 -10.94 19.11 6.23
C ALA A 229 -12.24 18.70 5.53
N VAL A 230 -13.12 19.66 5.21
CA VAL A 230 -14.38 19.40 4.51
C VAL A 230 -14.14 18.84 3.11
N GLU A 231 -13.22 19.42 2.34
CA GLU A 231 -12.86 18.96 0.99
C GLU A 231 -12.31 17.52 0.99
N CYS A 232 -11.58 17.14 2.04
CA CYS A 232 -11.11 15.77 2.20
C CYS A 232 -12.22 14.79 2.62
N GLY A 233 -13.36 15.28 3.13
CA GLY A 233 -14.49 14.47 3.59
C GLY A 233 -14.60 14.32 5.10
N TYR A 234 -13.97 15.20 5.88
CA TYR A 234 -14.13 15.29 7.32
C TYR A 234 -15.25 16.25 7.70
N ALA A 235 -15.89 15.98 8.84
CA ALA A 235 -16.92 16.85 9.41
C ALA A 235 -16.35 18.22 9.83
N ASP A 236 -15.15 18.21 10.41
CA ASP A 236 -14.46 19.40 10.89
C ASP A 236 -12.95 19.11 11.08
N ARG A 237 -12.19 20.15 11.47
CA ARG A 237 -10.75 20.05 11.74
C ARG A 237 -10.42 19.09 12.88
N GLY A 238 -11.25 19.01 13.92
CA GLY A 238 -11.02 18.14 15.08
C GLY A 238 -11.22 16.66 14.75
N HIS A 239 -12.19 16.32 13.89
CA HIS A 239 -12.32 14.99 13.31
C HIS A 239 -11.08 14.65 12.47
N MET A 240 -10.64 15.55 11.59
CA MET A 240 -9.43 15.32 10.79
C MET A 240 -8.20 15.06 11.66
N ILE A 241 -7.93 15.89 12.67
CA ILE A 241 -6.77 15.73 13.55
C ILE A 241 -6.78 14.36 14.23
N ARG A 242 -7.91 13.97 14.85
CA ARG A 242 -8.03 12.68 15.56
C ARG A 242 -7.79 11.49 14.64
N GLU A 243 -8.38 11.51 13.45
CA GLU A 243 -8.21 10.39 12.51
C GLU A 243 -6.80 10.35 11.91
N PHE A 244 -6.24 11.50 11.52
CA PHE A 244 -4.88 11.59 11.00
C PHE A 244 -3.85 11.08 12.03
N GLN A 245 -4.01 11.46 13.31
CA GLN A 245 -3.20 10.95 14.41
C GLN A 245 -3.38 9.44 14.60
N SER A 246 -4.61 8.92 14.50
CA SER A 246 -4.86 7.49 14.67
C SER A 246 -4.16 6.62 13.61
N PHE A 247 -4.00 7.13 12.39
CA PHE A 247 -3.38 6.38 11.29
C PHE A 247 -1.88 6.61 11.14
N SER A 248 -1.39 7.82 11.44
CA SER A 248 0.02 8.21 11.19
C SER A 248 0.83 8.45 12.46
N GLY A 249 0.19 8.58 13.62
CA GLY A 249 0.80 9.10 14.84
C GLY A 249 1.17 10.58 14.78
N LEU A 250 0.84 11.30 13.71
CA LEU A 250 1.15 12.71 13.48
C LEU A 250 -0.13 13.55 13.38
N THR A 251 -0.03 14.84 13.65
CA THR A 251 -1.06 15.80 13.23
C THR A 251 -0.87 16.21 11.76
N PRO A 252 -1.91 16.71 11.09
CA PRO A 252 -1.78 17.27 9.74
C PRO A 252 -0.70 18.36 9.62
N VAL A 253 -0.54 19.19 10.68
CA VAL A 253 0.48 20.25 10.73
C VAL A 253 1.89 19.67 10.83
N GLN A 254 2.09 18.64 11.65
CA GLN A 254 3.37 17.94 11.77
C GLN A 254 3.74 17.20 10.48
N HIS A 255 2.76 16.65 9.75
CA HIS A 255 2.98 16.07 8.42
C HIS A 255 3.42 17.16 7.43
N LEU A 256 2.70 18.29 7.39
CA LEU A 256 3.03 19.44 6.53
C LEU A 256 4.47 19.95 6.76
N SER A 257 4.96 19.99 8.01
CA SER A 257 6.34 20.42 8.29
C SER A 257 7.40 19.45 7.78
N ARG A 258 7.05 18.20 7.48
CA ARG A 258 7.98 17.13 7.09
C ARG A 258 7.97 16.78 5.60
N LYS A 259 7.00 17.28 4.83
CA LYS A 259 6.84 16.96 3.40
C LYS A 259 8.05 17.29 2.50
N HIS A 260 8.96 18.14 2.97
CA HIS A 260 10.14 18.56 2.21
C HIS A 260 11.26 17.51 2.20
N LEU A 261 11.16 16.47 3.02
CA LEU A 261 12.13 15.39 3.05
C LEU A 261 11.84 14.41 1.90
N PRO A 262 12.85 14.04 1.09
CA PRO A 262 12.64 13.17 -0.06
C PRO A 262 12.31 11.76 0.44
N THR A 263 11.09 11.31 0.16
CA THR A 263 10.55 10.02 0.57
C THR A 263 9.76 9.41 -0.59
N LYS A 264 9.56 8.10 -0.60
CA LYS A 264 8.63 7.43 -1.53
C LYS A 264 7.18 7.84 -1.17
N ASP A 265 6.23 7.67 -2.11
CA ASP A 265 4.81 7.80 -1.78
C ASP A 265 4.47 7.03 -0.50
N ASP A 266 3.63 7.62 0.33
CA ASP A 266 3.09 7.02 1.55
C ASP A 266 4.13 6.92 2.68
N HIS A 267 5.34 7.43 2.48
CA HIS A 267 6.39 7.47 3.49
C HIS A 267 6.50 8.87 4.10
N VAL A 268 6.85 8.92 5.37
CA VAL A 268 7.14 10.17 6.08
C VAL A 268 8.46 10.00 6.81
N ALA A 269 9.44 10.84 6.47
CA ALA A 269 10.71 10.86 7.18
C ALA A 269 10.49 11.27 8.64
N LEU A 270 10.98 10.46 9.57
CA LEU A 270 11.00 10.80 10.98
C LEU A 270 12.33 11.49 11.29
N ALA A 271 12.27 12.66 11.93
CA ALA A 271 13.47 13.31 12.43
C ALA A 271 14.17 12.40 13.45
N ALA A 272 15.50 12.36 13.41
CA ALA A 272 16.35 11.62 14.34
C ALA A 272 16.18 12.10 15.79
#